data_AF-A0A4Z0JKR5-F1
#
_entry.id   AF-A0A4Z0JKR5-F1
#
_cell.length_a   1.000
_cell.length_b   1.000
_cell.length_c   1.000
_cell.angle_alpha   90.00
_cell.angle_beta   90.00
_cell.angle_gamma   90.00
#
_symmetry.space_group_name_H-M   'P 1'
#
loop_
_entity.id
_entity.type
_entity.pdbx_description
1 polymer ?
#
loop_
_entity_poly.entity_id
_entity_poly.type
_entity_poly.pdbx_seq_one_letter_code
_entity_poly.pdbx_strand_id
1 'polypeptide(L)'
;MSTNREIYEKLTKVNGKEYNTDIPDSNNYQSIDTFASFLSDKHDLKSNEELENEFAESLRTKDKDENNYFDKKHIKDFCSADFHYKDIFDDEHGDDEFNDNYLFLAMNCALRSEDTKNKRGSWEMFHDITDRGESQMLNLRLLTNGVNAKGCYITDALKGYEDSASDKIIRNFMVKDSHYSFNNPEVNDKQRAEMLYKWDKEALDASEKSKRRKSKKEELGIDSKHSLPKKEKDKISKDVEKLTPVNSEKDDLDIIDENRDIYNKSINVLIHELDVIFPKQVVIFGNREKAPKAKGDSIKGESTTDLVNIIADSPLFRRYKKDSKKGHYHDGSELQKLLKNAISITHYSVQGKNCRDLFNEKKDSIAKATPINIKKQLK
;
A
#
# COMPACT_ATOMS: atom_id res chain seq x y z
N MET A 1 25.22 -2.46 14.65
CA MET A 1 23.95 -2.23 13.91
C MET A 1 24.36 -2.00 12.46
N SER A 2 23.52 -2.36 11.48
CA SER A 2 23.94 -2.23 10.08
C SER A 2 23.88 -0.77 9.63
N THR A 3 24.77 -0.39 8.71
CA THR A 3 24.74 0.95 8.09
C THR A 3 23.77 0.99 6.93
N ASN A 4 23.41 2.19 6.47
CA ASN A 4 22.60 2.37 5.27
C ASN A 4 23.24 1.66 4.07
N ARG A 5 24.53 1.86 3.82
CA ARG A 5 25.28 1.23 2.72
C ARG A 5 25.24 -0.28 2.79
N GLU A 6 25.43 -0.87 3.98
CA GLU A 6 25.33 -2.33 4.16
C GLU A 6 23.94 -2.86 3.81
N ILE A 7 22.88 -2.15 4.19
CA ILE A 7 21.50 -2.53 3.89
C ILE A 7 21.23 -2.43 2.39
N TYR A 8 21.64 -1.33 1.76
CA TYR A 8 21.54 -1.16 0.31
C TYR A 8 22.22 -2.31 -0.44
N GLU A 9 23.46 -2.64 -0.07
CA GLU A 9 24.19 -3.74 -0.70
C GLU A 9 23.50 -5.09 -0.49
N LYS A 10 22.99 -5.38 0.71
CA LYS A 10 22.27 -6.63 0.97
C LYS A 10 20.93 -6.73 0.24
N LEU A 11 20.21 -5.62 0.10
CA LEU A 11 18.96 -5.58 -0.67
C LEU A 11 19.25 -5.82 -2.16
N THR A 12 20.23 -5.10 -2.70
CA THR A 12 20.49 -5.08 -4.15
C THR A 12 21.45 -6.16 -4.63
N LYS A 13 22.17 -6.84 -3.73
CA LYS A 13 23.15 -7.88 -4.08
C LYS A 13 23.06 -9.10 -3.17
N VAL A 14 23.16 -10.28 -3.80
CA VAL A 14 23.30 -11.57 -3.11
C VAL A 14 24.60 -12.22 -3.57
N ASN A 15 25.51 -12.50 -2.63
CA ASN A 15 26.84 -13.06 -2.91
C ASN A 15 27.65 -12.21 -3.92
N GLY A 16 27.55 -10.88 -3.80
CA GLY A 16 28.26 -9.92 -4.65
C GLY A 16 27.71 -9.77 -6.07
N LYS A 17 26.62 -10.47 -6.41
CA LYS A 17 25.90 -10.31 -7.69
C LYS A 17 24.62 -9.54 -7.46
N GLU A 18 24.23 -8.72 -8.43
CA GLU A 18 22.94 -8.03 -8.41
C GLU A 18 21.79 -9.01 -8.18
N TYR A 19 20.88 -8.63 -7.30
CA TYR A 19 19.69 -9.37 -6.99
C TYR A 19 18.66 -9.17 -8.11
N ASN A 20 18.36 -10.24 -8.83
CA ASN A 20 17.29 -10.25 -9.81
C ASN A 20 15.95 -10.53 -9.10
N THR A 21 14.96 -9.66 -9.32
CA THR A 21 13.61 -9.85 -8.75
C THR A 21 12.79 -10.87 -9.54
N ASP A 22 13.20 -11.20 -10.76
CA ASP A 22 12.50 -12.02 -11.76
C ASP A 22 11.10 -11.47 -12.17
N ILE A 23 10.75 -10.26 -11.76
CA ILE A 23 9.48 -9.61 -12.11
C ILE A 23 9.67 -8.86 -13.43
N PRO A 24 8.90 -9.16 -14.49
CA PRO A 24 9.08 -8.54 -15.80
C PRO A 24 8.67 -7.06 -15.82
N ASP A 25 9.36 -6.28 -16.64
CA ASP A 25 9.03 -4.95 -17.15
C ASP A 25 9.27 -4.97 -18.67
N SER A 26 8.57 -4.10 -19.40
CA SER A 26 8.51 -3.92 -20.87
C SER A 26 9.74 -4.36 -21.70
N ASN A 27 10.97 -4.26 -21.17
CA ASN A 27 12.18 -4.79 -21.82
C ASN A 27 13.19 -5.48 -20.88
N ASN A 28 12.96 -5.57 -19.56
CA ASN A 28 13.94 -6.05 -18.55
C ASN A 28 13.25 -6.60 -17.29
N TYR A 29 14.01 -7.09 -16.31
CA TYR A 29 13.48 -7.36 -14.97
C TYR A 29 13.46 -6.09 -14.11
N GLN A 30 12.46 -5.96 -13.23
CA GLN A 30 12.37 -4.87 -12.26
C GLN A 30 13.48 -5.02 -11.20
N SER A 31 13.99 -3.90 -10.72
CA SER A 31 14.90 -3.82 -9.58
C SER A 31 14.12 -3.45 -8.30
N ILE A 32 14.71 -3.67 -7.12
CA ILE A 32 14.03 -3.39 -5.83
C ILE A 32 13.60 -1.92 -5.70
N ASP A 33 14.45 -0.99 -6.14
CA ASP A 33 14.17 0.45 -6.15
C ASP A 33 12.99 0.85 -7.07
N THR A 34 12.48 -0.07 -7.89
CA THR A 34 11.27 0.16 -8.69
C THR A 34 10.02 0.20 -7.81
N PHE A 35 9.95 -0.59 -6.72
CA PHE A 35 8.76 -0.76 -5.89
C PHE A 35 9.03 -0.55 -4.39
N ALA A 36 10.23 -0.08 -4.04
CA ALA A 36 10.59 0.24 -2.69
C ALA A 36 11.34 1.57 -2.62
N SER A 37 11.33 2.17 -1.43
CA SER A 37 12.03 3.41 -1.14
C SER A 37 12.32 3.51 0.35
N PHE A 38 12.87 4.65 0.75
CA PHE A 38 13.09 5.00 2.14
C PHE A 38 12.32 6.25 2.49
N LEU A 39 11.87 6.34 3.73
CA LEU A 39 11.23 7.54 4.25
C LEU A 39 12.27 8.63 4.53
N SER A 40 12.89 9.14 3.46
CA SER A 40 13.95 10.14 3.47
C SER A 40 13.65 11.24 2.46
N ASP A 41 13.13 12.37 2.95
CA ASP A 41 12.86 13.54 2.13
C ASP A 41 14.09 14.46 2.10
N LYS A 42 14.28 15.22 1.01
CA LYS A 42 15.30 16.28 0.95
C LYS A 42 15.10 17.34 2.02
N HIS A 43 13.83 17.62 2.34
CA HIS A 43 13.46 18.58 3.36
C HIS A 43 12.60 17.90 4.41
N ASP A 44 13.03 17.98 5.66
CA ASP A 44 12.23 17.51 6.79
C ASP A 44 10.96 18.36 6.92
N LEU A 45 9.87 17.68 7.31
CA LEU A 45 8.72 18.38 7.84
C LEU A 45 9.09 19.07 9.15
N LYS A 46 8.36 20.14 9.48
CA LYS A 46 8.40 20.75 10.82
C LYS A 46 8.12 19.67 11.87
N SER A 47 8.78 19.78 13.02
CA SER A 47 8.54 18.88 14.15
C SER A 47 7.08 18.89 14.58
N ASN A 48 6.61 17.83 15.25
CA ASN A 48 5.24 17.80 15.76
C ASN A 48 4.92 18.96 16.71
N GLU A 49 5.89 19.42 17.50
CA GLU A 49 5.72 20.59 18.38
C GLU A 49 5.52 21.88 17.57
N GLU A 50 6.33 22.09 16.52
CA GLU A 50 6.18 23.23 15.61
C GLU A 50 4.86 23.17 14.86
N LEU A 51 4.45 22.00 14.38
CA LEU A 51 3.15 21.78 13.75
C LEU A 51 2.01 22.05 14.73
N GLU A 52 2.11 21.60 15.98
CA GLU A 52 1.11 21.87 17.02
C GLU A 52 0.99 23.36 17.34
N ASN A 53 2.11 24.07 17.42
CA ASN A 53 2.16 25.52 17.63
C ASN A 53 1.60 26.28 16.43
N GLU A 54 1.97 25.88 15.21
CA GLU A 54 1.44 26.44 13.97
C GLU A 54 -0.06 26.20 13.84
N PHE A 55 -0.53 25.03 14.25
CA PHE A 55 -1.95 24.72 14.29
C PHE A 55 -2.65 25.30 15.53
N ALA A 56 -1.95 25.77 16.57
CA ALA A 56 -2.55 26.10 17.87
C ALA A 56 -3.69 27.13 17.79
N GLU A 57 -3.55 28.17 16.96
CA GLU A 57 -4.59 29.19 16.78
C GLU A 57 -5.82 28.63 16.05
N SER A 58 -5.59 27.79 15.03
CA SER A 58 -6.64 27.05 14.31
C SER A 58 -7.29 25.93 15.14
N LEU A 59 -6.57 25.40 16.14
CA LEU A 59 -7.02 24.33 17.04
C LEU A 59 -7.82 24.89 18.23
N ARG A 60 -7.51 26.12 18.66
CA ARG A 60 -8.23 26.83 19.72
C ARG A 60 -9.60 27.34 19.27
N THR A 61 -9.77 27.61 17.98
CA THR A 61 -11.01 28.11 17.38
C THR A 61 -11.82 26.94 16.78
N LYS A 62 -12.49 26.16 17.65
CA LYS A 62 -13.60 25.31 17.20
C LYS A 62 -14.80 26.21 16.85
N ASP A 63 -15.33 26.08 15.64
CA ASP A 63 -16.55 26.74 15.09
C ASP A 63 -16.41 28.25 14.81
N LYS A 64 -16.71 28.78 13.62
CA LYS A 64 -18.05 28.82 12.98
C LYS A 64 -18.05 28.91 11.44
N ASP A 65 -16.91 28.84 10.78
CA ASP A 65 -16.88 28.98 9.31
C ASP A 65 -16.87 27.60 8.64
N GLU A 66 -17.97 27.27 7.97
CA GLU A 66 -18.12 26.07 7.13
C GLU A 66 -17.11 26.06 5.96
N ASN A 67 -16.49 27.21 5.67
CA ASN A 67 -15.43 27.38 4.70
C ASN A 67 -14.03 27.35 5.30
N ASN A 68 -13.85 26.96 6.58
CA ASN A 68 -12.55 26.78 7.23
C ASN A 68 -11.79 25.54 6.69
N TYR A 69 -11.87 25.32 5.38
CA TYR A 69 -10.73 24.88 4.61
C TYR A 69 -9.60 25.86 4.91
N PHE A 70 -8.40 25.36 5.17
CA PHE A 70 -7.19 26.19 5.17
C PHE A 70 -7.31 27.31 4.14
N ASP A 71 -6.88 28.51 4.50
CA ASP A 71 -6.45 29.43 3.47
C ASP A 71 -5.45 28.65 2.59
N LYS A 72 -5.74 28.53 1.29
CA LYS A 72 -4.92 27.77 0.33
C LYS A 72 -3.45 28.16 0.41
N LYS A 73 -3.15 29.33 0.96
CA LYS A 73 -1.82 29.84 1.28
C LYS A 73 -1.00 28.94 2.22
N HIS A 74 -1.56 28.35 3.27
CA HIS A 74 -0.80 27.46 4.18
C HIS A 74 -0.62 26.05 3.62
N ILE A 75 -1.59 25.55 2.86
CA ILE A 75 -1.43 24.32 2.08
C ILE A 75 -0.34 24.52 1.02
N LYS A 76 -0.21 25.70 0.41
CA LYS A 76 0.89 26.00 -0.52
C LYS A 76 2.27 25.84 0.12
N ASP A 77 2.45 26.20 1.39
CA ASP A 77 3.73 26.04 2.09
C ASP A 77 4.11 24.55 2.28
N PHE A 78 3.13 23.68 2.53
CA PHE A 78 3.33 22.22 2.55
C PHE A 78 3.31 21.58 1.15
N CYS A 79 2.64 22.17 0.16
CA CYS A 79 2.71 21.76 -1.24
C CYS A 79 4.03 22.16 -1.90
N SER A 80 4.78 23.11 -1.31
CA SER A 80 6.17 23.40 -1.66
C SER A 80 7.17 22.57 -0.87
N ALA A 81 6.73 21.73 0.08
CA ALA A 81 7.63 20.78 0.71
C ALA A 81 8.13 19.80 -0.35
N ASP A 82 9.44 19.80 -0.52
CA ASP A 82 10.12 18.93 -1.46
C ASP A 82 10.24 17.53 -0.82
N PHE A 83 9.24 16.70 -1.14
CA PHE A 83 9.18 15.28 -0.81
C PHE A 83 9.95 14.40 -1.81
N HIS A 84 10.84 14.96 -2.62
CA HIS A 84 11.70 14.10 -3.43
C HIS A 84 12.62 13.30 -2.50
N TYR A 85 12.93 12.09 -2.96
CA TYR A 85 13.84 11.19 -2.28
C TYR A 85 15.19 11.87 -2.01
N LYS A 86 15.64 11.79 -0.76
CA LYS A 86 17.04 12.03 -0.37
C LYS A 86 17.73 10.68 -0.26
N ASP A 87 18.79 10.51 -1.03
CA ASP A 87 19.59 9.30 -0.97
C ASP A 87 20.27 9.16 0.38
N ILE A 88 19.88 8.11 1.12
CA ILE A 88 20.50 7.78 2.41
C ILE A 88 21.76 6.92 2.24
N PHE A 89 22.10 6.57 0.99
CA PHE A 89 23.24 5.73 0.64
C PHE A 89 24.39 6.50 0.00
N ASP A 90 24.26 7.83 -0.12
CA ASP A 90 25.33 8.68 -0.64
C ASP A 90 26.58 8.61 0.25
N ASP A 91 27.70 9.16 -0.23
CA ASP A 91 28.96 9.10 0.50
C ASP A 91 28.91 9.85 1.84
N GLU A 92 27.95 10.76 2.04
CA GLU A 92 27.77 11.51 3.27
C GLU A 92 26.99 10.73 4.34
N HIS A 93 26.02 9.89 3.92
CA HIS A 93 25.06 9.21 4.80
C HIS A 93 25.12 7.68 4.76
N GLY A 94 25.90 7.11 3.84
CA GLY A 94 26.00 5.66 3.66
C GLY A 94 26.54 4.92 4.88
N ASP A 95 27.38 5.58 5.69
CA ASP A 95 27.95 5.02 6.91
C ASP A 95 27.11 5.32 8.17
N ASP A 96 26.01 6.07 8.03
CA ASP A 96 25.05 6.29 9.12
C ASP A 96 24.31 4.98 9.47
N GLU A 97 23.87 4.89 10.72
CA GLU A 97 23.10 3.74 11.22
C GLU A 97 21.74 3.63 10.52
N PHE A 98 21.43 2.44 9.99
CA PHE A 98 20.13 2.20 9.37
C PHE A 98 19.01 2.14 10.40
N ASN A 99 17.89 2.79 10.08
CA ASN A 99 16.71 2.82 10.94
C ASN A 99 15.79 1.62 10.70
N ASP A 100 15.99 0.55 11.48
CA ASP A 100 15.23 -0.70 11.44
C ASP A 100 13.94 -0.70 12.28
N ASN A 101 13.49 0.46 12.79
CA ASN A 101 12.34 0.51 13.68
C ASN A 101 11.06 0.00 13.01
N TYR A 102 10.87 0.34 11.73
CA TYR A 102 9.67 -0.01 10.98
C TYR A 102 10.01 -0.46 9.55
N LEU A 103 9.22 -1.39 9.04
CA LEU A 103 9.03 -1.59 7.60
C LEU A 103 7.59 -1.26 7.27
N PHE A 104 7.41 -0.33 6.35
CA PHE A 104 6.10 0.08 5.86
C PHE A 104 5.73 -0.73 4.62
N LEU A 105 4.58 -1.38 4.65
CA LEU A 105 4.10 -2.26 3.59
C LEU A 105 2.85 -1.64 2.96
N ALA A 106 2.98 -1.11 1.75
CA ALA A 106 1.85 -0.78 0.90
C ALA A 106 1.31 -2.06 0.24
N MET A 107 0.03 -2.09 -0.09
CA MET A 107 -0.58 -3.30 -0.69
C MET A 107 -0.32 -3.43 -2.18
N ASN A 108 -0.06 -2.32 -2.85
CA ASN A 108 0.06 -2.24 -4.30
C ASN A 108 0.64 -0.91 -4.77
N CYS A 109 1.18 -0.98 -5.99
CA CYS A 109 1.60 0.18 -6.74
C CYS A 109 0.38 1.01 -7.19
N ALA A 110 0.30 2.26 -6.72
CA ALA A 110 -0.56 3.24 -7.36
C ALA A 110 -0.10 3.40 -8.82
N LEU A 111 -1.02 3.24 -9.77
CA LEU A 111 -0.75 3.34 -11.22
C LEU A 111 0.21 4.49 -11.53
N ARG A 112 1.40 4.15 -12.04
CA ARG A 112 2.42 5.10 -12.47
C ARG A 112 2.13 5.58 -13.89
N SER A 113 2.23 6.88 -14.14
CA SER A 113 2.05 7.42 -15.50
C SER A 113 3.15 6.91 -16.43
N GLU A 114 2.87 6.77 -17.73
CA GLU A 114 3.84 6.30 -18.73
C GLU A 114 5.16 7.10 -18.71
N ASP A 115 5.08 8.40 -18.40
CA ASP A 115 6.25 9.29 -18.29
C ASP A 115 7.21 8.93 -17.15
N THR A 116 6.73 8.22 -16.12
CA THR A 116 7.56 7.74 -14.99
C THR A 116 8.14 6.33 -15.23
N LYS A 117 7.66 5.60 -16.24
CA LYS A 117 8.19 4.25 -16.58
C LYS A 117 9.61 4.33 -17.15
N ASN A 118 9.95 5.41 -17.85
CA ASN A 118 11.23 5.57 -18.55
C ASN A 118 12.39 6.07 -17.66
N LYS A 119 12.18 6.27 -16.35
CA LYS A 119 13.22 6.79 -15.42
C LYS A 119 13.72 5.77 -14.39
N ARG A 120 13.29 4.51 -14.48
CA ARG A 120 13.60 3.47 -13.48
C ARG A 120 15.09 3.09 -13.50
N GLY A 121 15.81 3.49 -12.45
CA GLY A 121 17.22 3.16 -12.23
C GLY A 121 17.87 3.83 -11.01
N SER A 122 17.09 4.41 -10.12
CA SER A 122 17.54 5.02 -8.86
C SER A 122 16.43 4.90 -7.84
N TRP A 123 16.77 4.85 -6.56
CA TRP A 123 15.80 5.00 -5.48
C TRP A 123 15.03 6.31 -5.66
N GLU A 124 13.74 6.17 -5.94
CA GLU A 124 12.80 7.27 -6.08
C GLU A 124 11.66 7.04 -5.08
N MET A 125 10.87 8.06 -4.78
CA MET A 125 9.79 7.87 -3.82
C MET A 125 8.75 6.94 -4.44
N PHE A 126 8.36 5.92 -3.68
CA PHE A 126 7.49 4.83 -4.11
C PHE A 126 6.12 5.27 -4.71
N HIS A 127 5.74 6.55 -4.56
CA HIS A 127 4.54 7.18 -5.11
C HIS A 127 4.80 8.44 -5.94
N ASP A 128 5.86 8.51 -6.77
CA ASP A 128 6.25 9.75 -7.44
C ASP A 128 5.18 10.36 -8.39
N ILE A 129 4.40 11.20 -7.71
CA ILE A 129 3.64 12.41 -7.97
C ILE A 129 3.98 13.04 -9.32
N THR A 130 3.17 12.72 -10.33
CA THR A 130 2.96 13.69 -11.41
C THR A 130 2.06 14.82 -10.88
N ASP A 131 2.70 15.96 -10.62
CA ASP A 131 2.18 17.30 -10.43
C ASP A 131 1.26 17.62 -9.23
N ARG A 132 1.88 18.29 -8.24
CA ARG A 132 1.44 19.53 -7.54
C ARG A 132 0.08 19.57 -6.81
N GLY A 133 -0.67 18.47 -6.73
CA GLY A 133 -2.05 18.53 -6.27
C GLY A 133 -2.40 17.76 -4.99
N GLU A 134 -1.78 16.61 -4.70
CA GLU A 134 -2.54 15.59 -3.97
C GLU A 134 -1.92 15.02 -2.69
N SER A 135 -2.73 15.14 -1.64
CA SER A 135 -2.61 14.83 -0.21
C SER A 135 -1.92 13.53 0.25
N GLN A 136 -1.71 12.51 -0.58
CA GLN A 136 -1.40 11.17 -0.05
C GLN A 136 0.01 11.03 0.53
N MET A 137 1.01 11.64 -0.13
CA MET A 137 2.37 11.66 0.41
C MET A 137 2.46 12.53 1.66
N LEU A 138 1.88 13.73 1.63
CA LEU A 138 1.77 14.58 2.82
C LEU A 138 1.07 13.85 3.97
N ASN A 139 0.02 13.08 3.70
CA ASN A 139 -0.67 12.26 4.70
C ASN A 139 0.24 11.17 5.28
N LEU A 140 0.99 10.47 4.42
CA LEU A 140 2.00 9.49 4.86
C LEU A 140 3.05 10.15 5.75
N ARG A 141 3.54 11.32 5.35
CA ARG A 141 4.57 12.05 6.08
C ARG A 141 4.06 12.60 7.41
N LEU A 142 2.85 13.14 7.46
CA LEU A 142 2.21 13.54 8.72
C LEU A 142 1.95 12.35 9.66
N LEU A 143 1.63 11.17 9.11
CA LEU A 143 1.51 9.91 9.85
C LEU A 143 2.85 9.49 10.47
N THR A 144 3.95 9.69 9.77
CA THR A 144 5.30 9.22 10.16
C THR A 144 6.19 10.31 10.79
N ASN A 145 5.76 11.57 10.83
CA ASN A 145 6.57 12.72 11.26
C ASN A 145 7.02 12.63 12.72
N GLY A 146 6.10 12.27 13.61
CA GLY A 146 6.33 12.21 15.05
C GLY A 146 6.98 10.93 15.56
N VAL A 147 7.29 10.00 14.66
CA VAL A 147 7.86 8.70 15.01
C VAL A 147 9.29 8.61 14.50
N ASN A 148 10.09 7.74 15.13
CA ASN A 148 11.44 7.40 14.67
C ASN A 148 11.39 6.56 13.37
N ALA A 149 10.62 7.00 12.38
CA ALA A 149 10.40 6.35 11.08
C ALA A 149 11.22 6.99 9.95
N LYS A 150 11.85 8.15 10.19
CA LYS A 150 12.75 8.78 9.21
C LYS A 150 13.87 7.80 8.83
N GLY A 151 14.08 7.57 7.54
CA GLY A 151 15.04 6.59 7.02
C GLY A 151 14.59 5.13 7.10
N CYS A 152 13.39 4.83 7.63
CA CYS A 152 12.84 3.48 7.56
C CYS A 152 12.48 3.08 6.14
N TYR A 153 12.38 1.77 5.92
CA TYR A 153 12.08 1.17 4.63
C TYR A 153 10.58 1.15 4.34
N ILE A 154 10.20 1.42 3.09
CA ILE A 154 8.83 1.27 2.57
C ILE A 154 8.85 0.48 1.26
N THR A 155 7.94 -0.47 1.11
CA THR A 155 7.84 -1.33 -0.08
C THR A 155 6.39 -1.79 -0.32
N ASP A 156 6.15 -2.32 -1.51
CA ASP A 156 4.91 -3.01 -1.88
C ASP A 156 4.87 -4.47 -1.46
N ALA A 157 3.70 -4.96 -1.08
CA ALA A 157 3.47 -6.39 -0.90
C ALA A 157 3.36 -7.13 -2.24
N LEU A 158 2.68 -6.53 -3.23
CA LEU A 158 2.49 -7.10 -4.57
C LEU A 158 3.21 -6.21 -5.59
N LYS A 159 4.25 -6.76 -6.19
CA LYS A 159 5.22 -6.05 -7.02
C LYS A 159 4.91 -6.27 -8.49
N GLY A 160 5.13 -5.25 -9.32
CA GLY A 160 4.88 -5.33 -10.76
C GLY A 160 3.39 -5.39 -11.18
N TYR A 161 2.46 -5.23 -10.24
CA TYR A 161 1.02 -5.18 -10.53
C TYR A 161 0.49 -3.73 -10.42
N GLU A 162 0.15 -3.12 -11.56
CA GLU A 162 -0.29 -1.72 -11.64
C GLU A 162 -1.82 -1.60 -11.50
N ASP A 163 -2.32 -1.51 -10.27
CA ASP A 163 -3.74 -1.20 -9.99
C ASP A 163 -3.85 -0.39 -8.72
N SER A 164 -4.69 0.65 -8.67
CA SER A 164 -4.90 1.48 -7.48
C SER A 164 -6.12 1.08 -6.66
N ALA A 165 -6.95 0.17 -7.16
CA ALA A 165 -8.16 -0.29 -6.49
C ALA A 165 -7.89 -1.59 -5.69
N SER A 166 -7.86 -1.48 -4.36
CA SER A 166 -7.65 -2.62 -3.45
C SER A 166 -8.62 -3.78 -3.72
N ASP A 167 -9.88 -3.50 -4.07
CA ASP A 167 -10.88 -4.54 -4.33
C ASP A 167 -10.51 -5.39 -5.56
N LYS A 168 -9.89 -4.78 -6.58
CA LYS A 168 -9.41 -5.51 -7.76
C LYS A 168 -8.22 -6.38 -7.41
N ILE A 169 -7.30 -5.88 -6.58
CA ILE A 169 -6.14 -6.62 -6.11
C ILE A 169 -6.58 -7.83 -5.28
N ILE A 170 -7.47 -7.63 -4.30
CA ILE A 170 -8.02 -8.71 -3.47
C ILE A 170 -8.68 -9.78 -4.34
N ARG A 171 -9.39 -9.37 -5.38
CA ARG A 171 -10.02 -10.29 -6.33
C ARG A 171 -9.00 -11.04 -7.20
N ASN A 172 -8.12 -10.31 -7.88
CA ASN A 172 -7.21 -10.85 -8.90
C ASN A 172 -6.11 -11.75 -8.29
N PHE A 173 -5.77 -11.52 -7.02
CA PHE A 173 -4.85 -12.37 -6.26
C PHE A 173 -5.56 -13.43 -5.40
N MET A 174 -6.86 -13.65 -5.64
CA MET A 174 -7.67 -14.68 -4.98
C MET A 174 -7.64 -14.60 -3.45
N VAL A 175 -7.57 -13.38 -2.92
CA VAL A 175 -7.55 -13.08 -1.48
C VAL A 175 -8.97 -13.09 -0.90
N LYS A 176 -9.95 -12.72 -1.73
CA LYS A 176 -11.37 -12.65 -1.39
C LYS A 176 -11.90 -13.93 -0.74
N ASP A 177 -11.41 -15.07 -1.20
CA ASP A 177 -11.72 -16.35 -0.61
C ASP A 177 -10.42 -17.15 -0.43
N SER A 178 -10.02 -17.33 0.82
CA SER A 178 -8.84 -18.12 1.20
C SER A 178 -8.82 -19.53 0.60
N HIS A 179 -9.99 -20.12 0.32
CA HIS A 179 -10.09 -21.41 -0.36
C HIS A 179 -9.48 -21.35 -1.76
N TYR A 180 -9.69 -20.27 -2.50
CA TYR A 180 -9.18 -20.08 -3.85
C TYR A 180 -7.80 -19.40 -3.89
N SER A 181 -7.24 -19.02 -2.75
CA SER A 181 -5.90 -18.41 -2.67
C SER A 181 -4.84 -19.25 -3.39
N PHE A 182 -3.79 -18.59 -3.88
CA PHE A 182 -2.65 -19.28 -4.52
C PHE A 182 -1.88 -20.19 -3.56
N ASN A 183 -2.09 -20.05 -2.26
CA ASN A 183 -1.49 -20.90 -1.24
C ASN A 183 -2.21 -22.24 -1.08
N ASN A 184 -3.45 -22.40 -1.59
CA ASN A 184 -4.18 -23.65 -1.49
C ASN A 184 -3.78 -24.61 -2.64
N PRO A 185 -3.04 -25.70 -2.36
CA PRO A 185 -2.62 -26.64 -3.39
C PRO A 185 -3.76 -27.53 -3.91
N GLU A 186 -4.89 -27.60 -3.20
CA GLU A 186 -6.03 -28.46 -3.56
C GLU A 186 -6.89 -27.87 -4.69
N VAL A 187 -6.77 -26.56 -4.90
CA VAL A 187 -7.46 -25.85 -5.98
C VAL A 187 -6.47 -25.66 -7.12
N ASN A 188 -6.88 -25.96 -8.36
CA ASN A 188 -6.07 -25.73 -9.57
C ASN A 188 -6.42 -24.40 -10.25
N ASP A 189 -5.62 -23.97 -11.23
CA ASP A 189 -5.81 -22.68 -11.91
C ASP A 189 -7.09 -22.60 -12.72
N LYS A 190 -7.55 -23.71 -13.29
CA LYS A 190 -8.85 -23.75 -13.96
C LYS A 190 -9.99 -23.42 -13.00
N GLN A 191 -9.99 -24.00 -11.80
CA GLN A 191 -10.99 -23.70 -10.77
C GLN A 191 -10.92 -22.26 -10.28
N ARG A 192 -9.72 -21.66 -10.24
CA ARG A 192 -9.57 -20.23 -9.91
C ARG A 192 -10.11 -19.34 -11.03
N ALA A 193 -9.82 -19.67 -12.29
CA ALA A 193 -10.33 -18.95 -13.45
C ALA A 193 -11.86 -19.01 -13.52
N GLU A 194 -12.46 -20.20 -13.31
CA GLU A 194 -13.91 -20.37 -13.20
C GLU A 194 -14.52 -19.49 -12.09
N MET A 195 -13.84 -19.36 -10.95
CA MET A 195 -14.30 -18.50 -9.85
C MET A 195 -14.13 -17.01 -10.16
N LEU A 196 -13.03 -16.61 -10.78
CA LEU A 196 -12.78 -15.24 -11.22
C LEU A 196 -13.86 -14.81 -12.23
N TYR A 197 -14.12 -15.64 -13.23
CA TYR A 197 -15.19 -15.45 -14.22
C TYR A 197 -16.56 -15.27 -13.54
N LYS A 198 -16.87 -16.12 -12.54
CA LYS A 198 -18.11 -16.03 -11.77
C LYS A 198 -18.21 -14.69 -11.03
N TRP A 199 -17.14 -14.25 -10.36
CA TRP A 199 -17.12 -12.95 -9.68
C TRP A 199 -17.32 -11.78 -10.64
N ASP A 200 -16.73 -11.85 -11.85
CA ASP A 200 -16.86 -10.81 -12.86
C ASP A 200 -18.29 -10.72 -13.40
N LYS A 201 -18.92 -11.87 -13.65
CA LYS A 201 -20.33 -11.94 -14.01
C LYS A 201 -21.25 -11.37 -12.91
N GLU A 202 -21.00 -11.73 -11.65
CA GLU A 202 -21.76 -11.21 -10.50
C GLU A 202 -21.62 -9.69 -10.36
N ALA A 203 -20.41 -9.16 -10.56
CA ALA A 203 -20.14 -7.73 -10.51
C ALA A 203 -20.88 -6.95 -11.62
N LEU A 204 -20.90 -7.50 -12.83
CA LEU A 204 -21.63 -6.93 -13.96
C LEU A 204 -23.14 -6.95 -13.74
N ASP A 205 -23.70 -8.08 -13.31
CA ASP A 205 -25.12 -8.21 -12.98
C ASP A 205 -25.54 -7.20 -11.88
N ALA A 206 -24.70 -7.01 -10.86
CA ALA A 206 -24.93 -6.03 -9.80
C ALA A 206 -24.89 -4.58 -10.31
N SER A 207 -23.97 -4.27 -11.22
CA SER A 207 -23.86 -2.97 -11.89
C SER A 207 -25.10 -2.66 -12.73
N GLU A 208 -25.55 -3.61 -13.56
CA GLU A 208 -26.76 -3.45 -14.37
C GLU A 208 -28.03 -3.26 -13.53
N LYS A 209 -28.20 -4.05 -12.47
CA LYS A 209 -29.32 -3.90 -11.53
C LYS A 209 -29.33 -2.51 -10.88
N SER A 210 -28.15 -1.98 -10.56
CA SER A 210 -28.00 -0.63 -9.98
C SER A 210 -28.38 0.46 -10.99
N LYS A 211 -27.98 0.33 -12.26
CA LYS A 211 -28.39 1.22 -13.35
C LYS A 211 -29.90 1.25 -13.52
N ARG A 212 -30.56 0.07 -13.60
CA ARG A 212 -32.03 -0.03 -13.75
C ARG A 212 -32.80 0.57 -12.56
N ARG A 213 -32.27 0.43 -11.34
CA ARG A 213 -32.87 1.06 -10.15
C ARG A 213 -32.75 2.58 -10.18
N LYS A 214 -31.64 3.11 -10.68
CA LYS A 214 -31.41 4.55 -10.80
C LYS A 214 -32.33 5.17 -11.86
N SER A 215 -32.40 4.57 -13.05
CA SER A 215 -33.31 5.04 -14.12
C SER A 215 -34.77 5.00 -13.67
N LYS A 216 -35.21 3.93 -13.00
CA LYS A 216 -36.57 3.83 -12.47
C LYS A 216 -36.89 4.88 -11.39
N LYS A 217 -35.91 5.27 -10.56
CA LYS A 217 -36.11 6.36 -9.58
C LYS A 217 -36.24 7.72 -10.25
N GLU A 218 -35.47 7.95 -11.32
CA GLU A 218 -35.54 9.17 -12.14
C GLU A 218 -36.88 9.26 -12.90
N GLU A 219 -37.36 8.15 -13.47
CA GLU A 219 -38.68 8.06 -14.12
C GLU A 219 -39.85 8.32 -13.16
N LEU A 220 -39.74 7.85 -11.91
CA LEU A 220 -40.79 8.03 -10.89
C LEU A 220 -40.80 9.42 -10.25
N GLY A 221 -39.93 10.34 -10.68
CA GLY A 221 -39.88 11.70 -10.13
C GLY A 221 -39.56 11.74 -8.64
N ILE A 222 -38.91 10.71 -8.10
CA ILE A 222 -38.51 10.67 -6.69
C ILE A 222 -37.29 11.58 -6.55
N ASP A 223 -37.54 12.86 -6.30
CA ASP A 223 -36.52 13.87 -6.03
C ASP A 223 -35.64 13.41 -4.86
N SER A 224 -34.42 12.98 -5.18
CA SER A 224 -33.38 12.82 -4.18
C SER A 224 -32.95 14.23 -3.78
N LYS A 225 -33.64 14.84 -2.81
CA LYS A 225 -33.40 16.21 -2.30
C LYS A 225 -31.98 16.49 -1.75
N HIS A 226 -31.06 15.53 -1.85
CA HIS A 226 -29.62 15.78 -1.85
C HIS A 226 -29.06 15.43 -3.23
N SER A 227 -29.22 16.36 -4.18
CA SER A 227 -28.55 16.24 -5.47
C SER A 227 -27.05 16.38 -5.25
N LEU A 228 -26.31 15.27 -5.38
CA LEU A 228 -24.85 15.30 -5.47
C LEU A 228 -24.43 16.34 -6.53
N PRO A 229 -23.42 17.19 -6.26
CA PRO A 229 -22.92 18.18 -7.22
C PRO A 229 -22.67 17.56 -8.59
N LYS A 230 -22.93 18.32 -9.66
CA LYS A 230 -22.82 17.87 -11.07
C LYS A 230 -21.49 17.14 -11.38
N LYS A 231 -20.39 17.54 -10.73
CA LYS A 231 -19.06 16.91 -10.83
C LYS A 231 -18.98 15.46 -10.31
N GLU A 232 -19.80 15.07 -9.33
CA GLU A 232 -19.84 13.68 -8.84
C GLU A 232 -20.69 12.78 -9.75
N LYS A 233 -21.72 13.33 -10.41
CA LYS A 233 -22.51 12.60 -11.40
C LYS A 233 -21.67 12.22 -12.62
N ASP A 234 -20.81 13.12 -13.09
CA ASP A 234 -19.90 12.87 -14.23
C ASP A 234 -18.77 11.89 -13.88
N LYS A 235 -18.31 11.86 -12.62
CA LYS A 235 -17.29 10.91 -12.15
C LYS A 235 -17.84 9.48 -12.06
N ILE A 236 -19.05 9.32 -11.50
CA ILE A 236 -19.76 8.03 -11.43
C ILE A 236 -20.10 7.52 -12.84
N SER A 237 -20.41 8.40 -13.80
CA SER A 237 -20.64 8.01 -15.19
C SER A 237 -19.39 7.41 -15.86
N LYS A 238 -18.21 8.00 -15.60
CA LYS A 238 -16.93 7.52 -16.15
C LYS A 238 -16.41 6.25 -15.49
N ASP A 239 -16.64 6.08 -14.19
CA ASP A 239 -16.26 4.84 -13.47
C ASP A 239 -17.08 3.63 -13.93
N VAL A 240 -18.26 3.87 -14.51
CA VAL A 240 -19.19 2.85 -15.00
C VAL A 240 -19.02 2.54 -16.49
N GLU A 241 -18.39 3.43 -17.26
CA GLU A 241 -17.94 3.15 -18.64
C GLU A 241 -16.65 2.30 -18.69
N LYS A 242 -15.92 2.19 -17.56
CA LYS A 242 -14.81 1.25 -17.40
C LYS A 242 -15.25 -0.11 -16.85
N LEU A 243 -16.44 -0.59 -17.21
CA LEU A 243 -16.74 -2.00 -17.02
C LEU A 243 -15.87 -2.78 -17.99
N THR A 244 -14.87 -3.47 -17.46
CA THR A 244 -14.08 -4.44 -18.22
C THR A 244 -15.07 -5.42 -18.88
N PRO A 245 -14.93 -5.71 -20.18
CA PRO A 245 -15.69 -6.80 -20.80
C PRO A 245 -15.58 -8.06 -19.95
N VAL A 246 -16.64 -8.89 -19.91
CA VAL A 246 -16.46 -10.25 -19.37
C VAL A 246 -15.41 -10.92 -20.24
N ASN A 247 -14.27 -11.24 -19.64
CA ASN A 247 -13.23 -12.03 -20.28
C ASN A 247 -13.78 -13.41 -20.66
N SER A 248 -13.21 -14.06 -21.66
CA SER A 248 -13.49 -15.48 -21.84
C SER A 248 -12.85 -16.28 -20.70
N GLU A 249 -13.36 -17.47 -20.40
CA GLU A 249 -12.77 -18.37 -19.40
C GLU A 249 -11.29 -18.68 -19.71
N LYS A 250 -10.91 -18.66 -21.00
CA LYS A 250 -9.53 -18.81 -21.43
C LYS A 250 -8.67 -17.59 -21.07
N ASP A 251 -9.19 -16.38 -21.27
CA ASP A 251 -8.48 -15.15 -20.91
C ASP A 251 -8.31 -15.06 -19.38
N ASP A 252 -9.29 -15.52 -18.61
CA ASP A 252 -9.19 -15.58 -17.15
C ASP A 252 -8.16 -16.61 -16.67
N LEU A 253 -7.96 -17.71 -17.40
CA LEU A 253 -6.90 -18.67 -17.07
C LEU A 253 -5.51 -18.05 -17.26
N ASP A 254 -5.28 -17.35 -18.38
CA ASP A 254 -4.01 -16.67 -18.64
C ASP A 254 -3.74 -15.60 -17.56
N ILE A 255 -4.78 -14.86 -17.13
CA ILE A 255 -4.69 -13.89 -16.02
C ILE A 255 -4.33 -14.57 -14.70
N ILE A 256 -4.93 -15.73 -14.40
CA ILE A 256 -4.65 -16.49 -13.17
C ILE A 256 -3.21 -16.98 -13.16
N ASP A 257 -2.71 -17.50 -14.27
CA ASP A 257 -1.33 -17.98 -14.40
C ASP A 257 -0.33 -16.83 -14.22
N GLU A 258 -0.58 -15.67 -14.86
CA GLU A 258 0.24 -14.46 -14.70
C GLU A 258 0.23 -13.95 -13.25
N ASN A 259 -0.95 -13.81 -12.64
CA ASN A 259 -1.08 -13.33 -11.27
C ASN A 259 -0.43 -14.28 -10.25
N ARG A 260 -0.48 -15.60 -10.48
CA ARG A 260 0.20 -16.59 -9.64
C ARG A 260 1.72 -16.40 -9.68
N ASP A 261 2.28 -16.19 -10.87
CA ASP A 261 3.71 -15.97 -11.04
C ASP A 261 4.14 -14.66 -10.34
N ILE A 262 3.43 -13.57 -10.60
CA ILE A 262 3.63 -12.27 -9.93
C ILE A 262 3.54 -12.41 -8.41
N TYR A 263 2.54 -13.14 -7.90
CA TYR A 263 2.34 -13.36 -6.48
C TYR A 263 3.53 -14.09 -5.84
N ASN A 264 3.97 -15.20 -6.43
CA ASN A 264 5.08 -15.98 -5.89
C ASN A 264 6.40 -15.20 -5.92
N LYS A 265 6.67 -14.49 -7.03
CA LYS A 265 7.85 -13.61 -7.14
C LYS A 265 7.80 -12.48 -6.13
N SER A 266 6.63 -11.86 -5.96
CA SER A 266 6.45 -10.79 -4.97
C SER A 266 6.74 -11.25 -3.55
N ILE A 267 6.33 -12.47 -3.20
CA ILE A 267 6.62 -13.07 -1.88
C ILE A 267 8.11 -13.34 -1.72
N ASN A 268 8.78 -13.89 -2.73
CA ASN A 268 10.23 -14.14 -2.64
C ASN A 268 11.01 -12.84 -2.40
N VAL A 269 10.64 -11.77 -3.11
CA VAL A 269 11.26 -10.46 -2.88
C VAL A 269 10.91 -9.92 -1.50
N LEU A 270 9.65 -10.04 -1.04
CA LEU A 270 9.27 -9.60 0.31
C LEU A 270 10.01 -10.38 1.41
N ILE A 271 10.23 -11.68 1.23
CA ILE A 271 11.03 -12.50 2.13
C ILE A 271 12.45 -11.96 2.20
N HIS A 272 13.05 -11.66 1.04
CA HIS A 272 14.39 -11.06 0.96
C HIS A 272 14.45 -9.70 1.67
N GLU A 273 13.50 -8.81 1.41
CA GLU A 273 13.39 -7.51 2.08
C GLU A 273 13.27 -7.66 3.61
N LEU A 274 12.38 -8.55 4.08
CA LEU A 274 12.21 -8.81 5.52
C LEU A 274 13.45 -9.45 6.16
N ASP A 275 14.17 -10.31 5.43
CA ASP A 275 15.37 -10.96 5.92
C ASP A 275 16.54 -9.99 6.06
N VAL A 276 16.68 -9.07 5.09
CA VAL A 276 17.73 -8.04 5.09
C VAL A 276 17.45 -6.93 6.10
N ILE A 277 16.22 -6.41 6.11
CA ILE A 277 15.82 -5.29 6.99
C ILE A 277 15.60 -5.77 8.43
N PHE A 278 14.96 -6.94 8.58
CA PHE A 278 14.51 -7.52 9.85
C PHE A 278 13.94 -6.48 10.83
N PRO A 279 12.86 -5.78 10.44
CA PRO A 279 12.35 -4.63 11.17
C PRO A 279 11.85 -5.02 12.56
N LYS A 280 11.90 -4.08 13.50
CA LYS A 280 11.29 -4.28 14.83
C LYS A 280 9.76 -4.40 14.75
N GLN A 281 9.14 -3.74 13.78
CA GLN A 281 7.69 -3.76 13.55
C GLN A 281 7.36 -3.59 12.06
N VAL A 282 6.40 -4.36 11.55
CA VAL A 282 5.81 -4.13 10.22
C VAL A 282 4.54 -3.30 10.36
N VAL A 283 4.37 -2.30 9.51
CA VAL A 283 3.19 -1.44 9.45
C VAL A 283 2.56 -1.56 8.06
N ILE A 284 1.31 -2.00 7.99
CA ILE A 284 0.58 -2.18 6.73
C ILE A 284 -0.24 -0.93 6.46
N PHE A 285 -0.07 -0.31 5.30
CA PHE A 285 -0.97 0.73 4.81
C PHE A 285 -2.08 0.13 3.96
N GLY A 286 -3.33 0.38 4.34
CA GLY A 286 -4.46 -0.18 3.61
C GLY A 286 -5.83 0.20 4.15
N ASN A 287 -6.88 -0.10 3.41
CA ASN A 287 -8.23 0.32 3.77
C ASN A 287 -8.74 -0.43 5.01
N ARG A 288 -9.37 0.28 5.96
CA ARG A 288 -10.14 -0.36 7.02
C ARG A 288 -11.41 -0.92 6.40
N GLU A 289 -11.82 -2.10 6.85
CA GLU A 289 -13.14 -2.65 6.61
C GLU A 289 -14.20 -1.54 6.72
N LYS A 290 -15.16 -1.52 5.79
CA LYS A 290 -16.40 -0.80 6.04
C LYS A 290 -16.87 -1.23 7.43
N ALA A 291 -17.01 -0.27 8.36
CA ALA A 291 -17.53 -0.55 9.69
C ALA A 291 -18.73 -1.51 9.55
N PRO A 292 -18.80 -2.61 10.32
CA PRO A 292 -19.83 -3.61 10.15
C PRO A 292 -21.19 -2.92 10.09
N LYS A 293 -21.86 -3.02 8.94
CA LYS A 293 -23.22 -2.51 8.82
C LYS A 293 -24.06 -3.25 9.87
N ALA A 294 -24.98 -2.49 10.49
CA ALA A 294 -25.84 -2.94 11.57
C ALA A 294 -26.26 -4.43 11.44
N LYS A 295 -26.19 -5.15 12.57
CA LYS A 295 -26.58 -6.57 12.78
C LYS A 295 -27.41 -7.16 11.63
N GLY A 296 -26.78 -7.97 10.76
CA GLY A 296 -27.52 -8.80 9.80
C GLY A 296 -26.77 -9.15 8.51
N ASP A 297 -25.84 -8.30 8.06
CA ASP A 297 -25.06 -8.57 6.84
C ASP A 297 -23.70 -9.17 7.21
N SER A 298 -23.54 -10.48 6.97
CA SER A 298 -22.30 -11.23 7.16
C SER A 298 -21.27 -10.98 6.04
N ILE A 299 -21.13 -9.75 5.57
CA ILE A 299 -20.01 -9.38 4.72
C ILE A 299 -18.89 -8.98 5.66
N LYS A 300 -18.08 -9.98 6.07
CA LYS A 300 -16.76 -9.70 6.64
C LYS A 300 -16.07 -8.78 5.65
N GLY A 301 -15.71 -7.57 6.06
CA GLY A 301 -14.92 -6.71 5.20
C GLY A 301 -13.59 -7.42 4.98
N GLU A 302 -13.30 -7.80 3.75
CA GLU A 302 -11.99 -8.35 3.40
C GLU A 302 -11.00 -7.20 3.55
N SER A 303 -10.13 -7.30 4.55
CA SER A 303 -9.21 -6.24 4.94
C SER A 303 -7.89 -6.42 4.22
N THR A 304 -7.13 -5.34 4.04
CA THR A 304 -5.74 -5.42 3.56
C THR A 304 -4.85 -6.28 4.45
N THR A 305 -5.24 -6.46 5.72
CA THR A 305 -4.60 -7.40 6.64
C THR A 305 -4.81 -8.86 6.22
N ASP A 306 -5.91 -9.21 5.55
CA ASP A 306 -6.16 -10.57 5.08
C ASP A 306 -5.19 -10.96 3.96
N LEU A 307 -4.89 -10.05 3.03
CA LEU A 307 -3.86 -10.27 2.01
C LEU A 307 -2.50 -10.54 2.66
N VAL A 308 -2.09 -9.73 3.64
CA VAL A 308 -0.80 -9.93 4.32
C VAL A 308 -0.78 -11.22 5.11
N ASN A 309 -1.87 -11.60 5.76
CA ASN A 309 -1.99 -12.89 6.45
C ASN A 309 -1.86 -14.05 5.47
N ILE A 310 -2.53 -13.96 4.32
CA ILE A 310 -2.42 -14.94 3.24
C ILE A 310 -0.97 -15.00 2.74
N ILE A 311 -0.33 -13.87 2.43
CA ILE A 311 1.10 -13.82 2.07
C ILE A 311 1.97 -14.49 3.14
N ALA A 312 1.76 -14.16 4.41
CA ALA A 312 2.52 -14.71 5.53
C ALA A 312 2.33 -16.23 5.64
N ASP A 313 1.17 -16.77 5.29
CA ASP A 313 0.90 -18.21 5.29
C ASP A 313 1.46 -18.97 4.08
N SER A 314 2.08 -18.28 3.13
CA SER A 314 2.69 -18.89 1.96
C SER A 314 3.69 -20.01 2.33
N PRO A 315 3.67 -21.14 1.61
CA PRO A 315 4.69 -22.19 1.76
C PRO A 315 6.13 -21.70 1.52
N LEU A 316 6.31 -20.58 0.81
CA LEU A 316 7.63 -20.00 0.55
C LEU A 316 8.35 -19.59 1.84
N PHE A 317 7.66 -19.01 2.81
CA PHE A 317 8.23 -18.74 4.14
C PHE A 317 8.68 -20.02 4.85
N ARG A 318 7.93 -21.12 4.74
CA ARG A 318 8.31 -22.39 5.40
C ARG A 318 9.56 -23.03 4.79
N ARG A 319 9.73 -22.84 3.48
CA ARG A 319 10.88 -23.33 2.69
C ARG A 319 12.11 -22.43 2.87
N TYR A 320 11.93 -21.17 3.25
CA TYR A 320 13.02 -20.25 3.52
C TYR A 320 13.74 -20.63 4.82
N LYS A 321 14.97 -21.12 4.66
CA LYS A 321 15.85 -21.53 5.77
C LYS A 321 17.01 -20.57 5.89
N LYS A 322 17.38 -20.30 7.13
CA LYS A 322 18.60 -19.57 7.46
C LYS A 322 19.81 -20.28 6.85
N ASP A 323 20.56 -19.55 6.04
CA ASP A 323 21.72 -20.01 5.30
C ASP A 323 22.57 -18.78 4.95
N SER A 324 23.50 -18.44 5.83
CA SER A 324 24.32 -17.23 5.68
C SER A 324 25.18 -17.25 4.41
N LYS A 325 25.45 -18.41 3.82
CA LYS A 325 26.17 -18.53 2.54
C LYS A 325 25.31 -18.14 1.34
N LYS A 326 24.00 -18.11 1.52
CA LYS A 326 23.03 -17.62 0.54
C LYS A 326 22.53 -16.21 0.86
N GLY A 327 23.09 -15.57 1.88
CA GLY A 327 22.60 -14.29 2.38
C GLY A 327 21.27 -14.39 3.09
N HIS A 328 20.91 -15.56 3.63
CA HIS A 328 19.69 -15.75 4.42
C HIS A 328 20.04 -15.67 5.91
N TYR A 329 19.61 -14.62 6.60
CA TYR A 329 20.02 -14.30 7.97
C TYR A 329 19.06 -14.83 9.04
N HIS A 330 17.80 -15.04 8.66
CA HIS A 330 16.70 -15.44 9.52
C HIS A 330 15.92 -16.62 8.94
N ASP A 331 15.22 -17.34 9.80
CA ASP A 331 14.34 -18.42 9.35
C ASP A 331 13.00 -17.84 8.92
N GLY A 332 12.39 -18.40 7.86
CA GLY A 332 11.12 -17.85 7.37
C GLY A 332 9.97 -17.95 8.38
N SER A 333 10.09 -18.76 9.44
CA SER A 333 9.14 -18.72 10.57
C SER A 333 9.25 -17.44 11.42
N GLU A 334 10.43 -16.84 11.52
CA GLU A 334 10.65 -15.56 12.18
C GLU A 334 10.07 -14.43 11.32
N LEU A 335 10.33 -14.47 10.01
CA LEU A 335 9.81 -13.50 9.04
C LEU A 335 8.27 -13.57 8.95
N GLN A 336 7.69 -14.77 9.00
CA GLN A 336 6.24 -14.95 9.08
C GLN A 336 5.66 -14.28 10.33
N LYS A 337 6.33 -14.38 11.49
CA LYS A 337 5.87 -13.74 12.73
C LYS A 337 5.87 -12.22 12.62
N LEU A 338 6.83 -11.63 11.90
CA LEU A 338 6.85 -10.18 11.64
C LEU A 338 5.56 -9.72 10.93
N LEU A 339 5.17 -10.43 9.87
CA LEU A 339 3.95 -10.12 9.11
C LEU A 339 2.67 -10.39 9.90
N LYS A 340 2.60 -11.50 10.65
CA LYS A 340 1.43 -11.84 11.47
C LYS A 340 1.21 -10.88 12.65
N ASN A 341 2.29 -10.26 13.12
CA ASN A 341 2.24 -9.23 14.16
C ASN A 341 2.23 -7.81 13.57
N ALA A 342 2.03 -7.67 12.25
CA ALA A 342 2.01 -6.37 11.61
C ALA A 342 0.81 -5.55 12.07
N ILE A 343 0.99 -4.23 12.12
CA ILE A 343 -0.03 -3.30 12.57
C ILE A 343 -0.63 -2.63 11.34
N SER A 344 -1.95 -2.71 11.20
CA SER A 344 -2.67 -2.14 10.08
C SER A 344 -3.07 -0.70 10.38
N ILE A 345 -2.73 0.21 9.47
CA ILE A 345 -3.05 1.64 9.56
C ILE A 345 -3.81 2.07 8.31
N THR A 346 -4.95 2.71 8.53
CA THR A 346 -5.77 3.25 7.45
C THR A 346 -5.19 4.56 6.92
N HIS A 347 -4.67 4.49 5.69
CA HIS A 347 -4.07 5.60 4.94
C HIS A 347 -5.03 6.21 3.90
N TYR A 348 -5.98 5.42 3.35
CA TYR A 348 -6.77 5.77 2.17
C TYR A 348 -8.20 6.29 2.42
N SER A 349 -8.39 7.34 3.23
CA SER A 349 -9.64 8.12 3.11
C SER A 349 -9.37 9.44 2.38
N VAL A 350 -9.51 9.40 1.05
CA VAL A 350 -9.52 10.59 0.16
C VAL A 350 -10.73 11.51 0.46
N GLN A 351 -11.61 11.10 1.37
CA GLN A 351 -12.80 11.88 1.75
C GLN A 351 -12.44 13.02 2.71
N GLY A 352 -12.01 14.14 2.13
CA GLY A 352 -12.39 15.48 2.58
C GLY A 352 -11.82 15.99 3.92
N LYS A 353 -10.91 15.27 4.58
CA LYS A 353 -10.25 15.78 5.78
C LYS A 353 -9.16 16.78 5.42
N ASN A 354 -9.18 17.95 6.04
CA ASN A 354 -8.09 18.90 5.92
C ASN A 354 -6.83 18.38 6.67
N CYS A 355 -5.65 18.89 6.32
CA CYS A 355 -4.36 18.44 6.88
C CYS A 355 -4.29 18.50 8.42
N ARG A 356 -4.95 19.47 9.06
CA ARG A 356 -5.01 19.63 10.53
C ARG A 356 -5.76 18.48 11.18
N ASP A 357 -6.94 18.17 10.67
CA ASP A 357 -7.79 17.10 11.22
C ASP A 357 -7.11 15.74 11.02
N LEU A 358 -6.42 15.56 9.90
CA LEU A 358 -5.59 14.38 9.69
C LEU A 358 -4.41 14.33 10.65
N PHE A 359 -3.62 15.40 10.79
CA PHE A 359 -2.51 15.46 11.74
C PHE A 359 -2.97 15.11 13.17
N ASN A 360 -4.07 15.69 13.65
CA ASN A 360 -4.62 15.38 14.97
C ASN A 360 -5.01 13.91 15.13
N GLU A 361 -5.62 13.31 14.11
CA GLU A 361 -6.00 11.90 14.15
C GLU A 361 -4.76 10.99 14.13
N LYS A 362 -3.74 11.40 13.38
CA LYS A 362 -2.66 10.50 12.94
C LYS A 362 -1.36 10.65 13.69
N LYS A 363 -1.09 11.78 14.35
CA LYS A 363 0.19 12.07 15.03
C LYS A 363 0.63 11.01 16.04
N ASP A 364 -0.32 10.30 16.66
CA ASP A 364 -0.03 9.23 17.61
C ASP A 364 -0.24 7.80 17.05
N SER A 365 -0.71 7.67 15.80
CA SER A 365 -1.22 6.40 15.29
C SER A 365 -0.15 5.31 15.22
N ILE A 366 1.09 5.68 14.87
CA ILE A 366 2.25 4.78 14.89
C ILE A 366 2.94 4.79 16.27
N ALA A 367 2.98 5.92 16.98
CA ALA A 367 3.65 6.00 18.29
C ALA A 367 3.02 5.08 19.36
N LYS A 368 1.70 4.86 19.30
CA LYS A 368 0.97 3.92 20.18
C LYS A 368 1.27 2.46 19.87
N ALA A 369 1.74 2.17 18.66
CA ALA A 369 2.24 0.87 18.24
C ALA A 369 3.71 0.74 18.70
N THR A 370 3.94 0.55 20.01
CA THR A 370 5.29 0.40 20.53
C THR A 370 6.00 -0.76 19.83
N PRO A 371 7.21 -0.57 19.25
CA PRO A 371 7.95 -1.63 18.60
C PRO A 371 8.07 -2.83 19.53
N ILE A 372 7.49 -3.97 19.14
CA ILE A 372 7.61 -5.19 19.94
C ILE A 372 9.08 -5.57 19.92
N ASN A 373 9.72 -5.66 21.08
CA ASN A 373 11.08 -6.16 21.16
C ASN A 373 11.04 -7.69 20.97
N ILE A 374 11.01 -8.14 19.71
CA ILE A 374 10.89 -9.55 19.32
C ILE A 374 12.04 -10.38 19.91
N LYS A 375 13.22 -9.79 20.12
CA LYS A 375 14.37 -10.46 20.77
C LYS A 375 14.07 -10.93 22.20
N LYS A 376 13.07 -10.34 22.89
CA LYS A 376 12.63 -10.82 24.22
C LYS A 376 11.64 -11.99 24.16
N GLN A 377 10.96 -12.21 23.04
CA GLN A 377 9.98 -13.30 22.87
C GLN A 377 10.58 -14.58 22.25
N LEU A 378 11.82 -14.50 21.74
CA LEU A 378 12.54 -15.63 21.12
C LEU A 378 13.53 -16.33 22.08
N LYS A 379 13.43 -16.05 23.39
CA LYS A 379 14.07 -16.82 24.46
C LYS A 379 13.03 -17.69 25.14
#